data_AF-A0AAD6WKI1-F1
#
_entry.id   AF-A0AAD6WKI1-F1
#
_cell.length_a   1.000
_cell.length_b   1.000
_cell.length_c   1.000
_cell.angle_alpha   90.00
_cell.angle_beta   90.00
_cell.angle_gamma   90.00
#
_symmetry.space_group_name_H-M   'P 1'
#
loop_
_entity.id
_entity.type
_entity.pdbx_description
1 polymer ?
#
loop_
_entity_poly.entity_id
_entity_poly.type
_entity_poly.pdbx_seq_one_letter_code
_entity_poly.pdbx_strand_id
1 'polypeptide(L)' 'MFMGVDVTHPCPLDNISPSTAAMIGSMNWPTANKYVSRMRLQTHRQEII' A
#
# COMPACT_ATOMS: atom_id res chain seq x y z
N MET A 1 -9.04 -10.97 11.11
CA MET A 1 -7.98 -9.99 10.78
C MET A 1 -8.32 -9.40 9.42
N PHE A 2 -8.48 -8.08 9.34
CA PHE A 2 -8.77 -7.38 8.09
C PHE A 2 -7.49 -6.76 7.55
N MET A 3 -7.31 -6.83 6.23
CA MET A 3 -6.18 -6.25 5.53
C MET A 3 -6.67 -5.52 4.29
N GLY A 4 -6.06 -4.39 3.99
CA GLY A 4 -6.27 -3.61 2.77
C GLY A 4 -4.91 -3.29 2.14
N VAL A 5 -4.84 -3.37 0.83
CA VAL A 5 -3.62 -3.08 0.06
C VAL A 5 -3.98 -2.17 -1.11
N ASP A 6 -3.10 -1.22 -1.39
CA ASP A 6 -3.20 -0.32 -2.54
C ASP A 6 -1.80 -0.05 -3.10
N VAL A 7 -1.72 0.14 -4.42
CA VAL A 7 -0.51 0.60 -5.11
C VAL A 7 -0.86 1.85 -5.90
N THR A 8 -0.23 2.96 -5.54
CA THR A 8 -0.38 4.22 -6.26
C THR A 8 0.79 4.40 -7.23
N HIS A 9 0.47 4.53 -8.52
CA HIS A 9 1.45 4.84 -9.57
C HIS A 9 1.61 6.35 -9.76
N PRO A 10 2.80 6.81 -10.21
CA PRO A 10 3.01 8.20 -10.57
C PRO A 10 2.22 8.57 -11.85
N CYS A 11 2.16 9.87 -12.17
CA CYS A 11 1.41 10.39 -13.32
C CYS A 11 1.72 9.62 -14.62
N PRO A 12 0.78 9.52 -15.58
CA PRO A 12 0.90 8.68 -16.78
C PRO A 12 2.14 8.93 -17.66
N LEU A 13 2.79 10.09 -17.51
CA LEU A 13 3.96 10.55 -18.26
C LEU A 13 5.27 10.49 -17.46
N ASP A 14 5.19 10.12 -16.18
CA ASP A 14 6.35 9.90 -15.34
C ASP A 14 6.77 8.45 -15.45
N ASN A 15 7.95 8.21 -16.00
CA ASN A 15 8.53 6.88 -16.20
C ASN A 15 9.69 6.59 -15.24
N ILE A 16 9.99 7.52 -14.33
CA ILE A 16 11.18 7.48 -13.48
C ILE A 16 10.78 7.31 -12.02
N SER A 17 9.67 7.93 -11.59
CA SER A 17 9.25 7.87 -10.19
C SER A 17 8.83 6.46 -9.78
N PRO A 18 9.22 6.01 -8.56
CA PRO A 18 8.83 4.72 -8.03
C PRO A 18 7.31 4.67 -7.76
N SER A 19 6.74 3.47 -7.79
CA SER A 19 5.36 3.26 -7.33
C SER A 19 5.33 3.12 -5.82
N THR A 20 4.25 3.54 -5.18
CA THR A 20 4.12 3.46 -3.72
C THR A 20 3.08 2.43 -3.36
N ALA A 21 3.48 1.36 -2.68
CA ALA A 21 2.57 0.36 -2.13
C ALA A 21 2.29 0.64 -0.66
N ALA A 22 1.01 0.63 -0.30
CA ALA A 22 0.53 0.81 1.06
C ALA A 22 -0.28 -0.42 1.48
N MET A 23 -0.01 -0.91 2.69
CA MET A 23 -0.77 -1.97 3.33
C MET A 23 -1.28 -1.48 4.68
N ILE A 24 -2.53 -1.82 4.99
CA ILE A 24 -3.14 -1.64 6.31
C ILE A 24 -3.59 -2.98 6.87
N GLY A 25 -3.45 -3.17 8.18
CA GLY A 25 -3.89 -4.39 8.88
C GLY A 25 -4.55 -4.07 10.22
N SER A 26 -5.67 -4.74 10.51
CA SER A 26 -6.37 -4.60 11.79
C SER A 26 -5.55 -5.19 12.94
N MET A 27 -5.37 -4.43 14.02
CA MET A 27 -4.61 -4.85 15.20
C MET A 27 -5.46 -5.44 16.31
N ASN A 28 -6.77 -5.19 16.32
CA ASN A 28 -7.66 -5.65 17.38
C ASN A 28 -8.92 -6.32 16.85
N TRP A 29 -9.04 -7.61 17.12
CA TRP A 29 -10.25 -8.39 16.90
C TRP A 29 -10.99 -8.55 18.26
N PRO A 30 -12.33 -8.44 18.33
CA PRO A 30 -13.30 -8.29 17.23
C PRO A 30 -13.62 -6.85 16.81
N THR A 31 -13.15 -5.85 17.56
CA THR A 31 -13.60 -4.45 17.39
C THR A 31 -13.05 -3.75 16.14
N ALA A 32 -12.01 -4.29 15.49
CA ALA A 32 -11.43 -3.84 14.22
C ALA A 32 -11.35 -2.31 14.05
N ASN A 33 -10.95 -1.59 15.09
CA ASN A 33 -10.90 -0.13 15.11
C ASN A 33 -9.47 0.43 15.17
N LYS A 34 -8.48 -0.42 15.43
CA LYS A 34 -7.05 -0.08 15.37
C LYS A 34 -6.44 -0.71 14.13
N TYR A 35 -5.74 0.09 13.34
CA TYR A 35 -5.05 -0.34 12.14
C TYR A 35 -3.58 0.08 12.19
N VAL A 36 -2.69 -0.81 11.76
CA VAL A 36 -1.29 -0.49 11.49
C VAL A 36 -1.11 -0.31 9.98
N SER A 37 -0.34 0.69 9.57
CA SER A 37 0.02 0.92 8.18
C SER A 37 1.49 0.59 7.93
N ARG A 38 1.78 0.10 6.73
CA ARG A 38 3.14 -0.07 6.21
C ARG A 38 3.19 0.44 4.78
N MET A 39 4.20 1.25 4.48
CA MET A 39 4.44 1.78 3.15
C MET A 39 5.78 1.29 2.62
N ARG A 40 5.84 0.99 1.32
CA ARG A 40 7.05 0.60 0.59
C ARG A 40 7.08 1.31 -0.75
N LEU A 41 8.25 1.85 -1.09
CA LEU A 41 8.55 2.24 -2.46
C LEU A 41 8.88 0.98 -3.26
N GLN A 42 8.30 0.89 -4.45
CA GLN A 42 8.49 -0.20 -5.39
C GLN A 42 9.06 0.33 -6.69
N THR A 43 9.60 -0.59 -7.47
CA THR A 43 10.06 -0.32 -8.84
C THR A 43 8.93 0.30 -9.67
N HIS A 44 9.31 1.09 -10.67
CA HIS A 44 8.36 1.83 -11.49
C HIS A 44 7.30 0.90 -12.11
N ARG A 45 6.01 1.24 -11.92
CA ARG A 45 4.83 0.49 -12.41
C ARG A 45 4.82 -1.00 -12.05
N GLN A 46 5.31 -1.33 -10.86
CA GLN A 46 5.16 -2.68 -10.30
C GLN A 46 3.86 -2.76 -9.47
N GLU A 47 2.99 -3.71 -9.79
CA GLU A 47 1.75 -3.97 -9.03
C GLU A 47 1.91 -5.08 -7.98
N ILE A 48 3.03 -5.82 -8.02
CA ILE A 48 3.32 -6.91 -7.09
C ILE A 48 3.89 -6.31 -5.79
N ILE A 49 3.24 -6.62 -4.66
CA ILE A 49 3.60 -6.18 -3.31
C ILE A 49 4.35 -7.25 -2.53
#